data_AF-A0A1R2ARN2-F1
#
_entry.id   AF-A0A1R2ARN2-F1
#
_cell.length_a   1.000
_cell.length_b   1.000
_cell.length_c   1.000
_cell.angle_alpha   90.00
_cell.angle_beta   90.00
_cell.angle_gamma   90.00
#
_symmetry.space_group_name_H-M   'P 1'
#
loop_
_entity.id
_entity.type
_entity.pdbx_description
1 polymer ?
#
loop_
_entity_poly.entity_id
_entity_poly.type
_entity_poly.pdbx_seq_one_letter_code
_entity_poly.pdbx_strand_id
1 'polypeptide(L)'
;MLIFVFNFHPTKSFEHYRVGTKWPYEHIIVLDSDEQRFGGLERLRHGHDNPFPIMREGWCGRPNYIQMYIPSRTAIVLKSLIVEQKIREEGNEENYEEIEKKEVDEKDDEDEDEEEDEDEEKKSLQKKKPTKPSTETVVLFSSDN
;
A
#
# COMPACT_ATOMS: atom_id res chain seq x y z
N MET A 1 -7.42 -7.15 5.62
CA MET A 1 -6.03 -6.64 5.51
C MET A 1 -5.95 -5.13 5.62
N LEU A 2 -5.03 -4.65 6.47
CA LEU A 2 -4.82 -3.24 6.79
C LEU A 2 -3.34 -2.85 6.60
N ILE A 3 -3.11 -1.63 6.12
CA ILE A 3 -1.81 -0.99 6.08
C ILE A 3 -1.82 0.19 7.06
N PHE A 4 -0.86 0.19 7.98
CA PHE A 4 -0.66 1.29 8.93
C PHE A 4 0.48 2.16 8.44
N VAL A 5 0.25 3.46 8.38
CA VAL A 5 1.21 4.48 7.94
C VAL A 5 1.35 5.52 9.02
N PHE A 6 2.52 5.58 9.66
CA PHE A 6 2.84 6.60 10.67
C PHE A 6 3.89 7.54 10.14
N ASN A 7 3.71 8.86 10.27
CA ASN A 7 4.78 9.83 10.05
C ASN A 7 5.08 10.57 11.35
N PHE A 8 6.16 10.17 12.02
CA PHE A 8 6.58 10.80 13.27
C PHE A 8 7.47 12.03 13.08
N HIS A 9 7.64 12.53 11.85
CA HIS A 9 8.52 13.67 11.61
C HIS A 9 7.89 14.90 12.27
N PRO A 10 8.64 15.67 13.10
CA PRO A 10 8.07 16.82 13.79
C PRO A 10 7.55 17.90 12.82
N THR A 11 8.22 18.07 11.68
CA THR A 11 7.92 19.13 10.70
C THR A 11 7.69 18.68 9.26
N LYS A 12 8.40 17.66 8.73
CA LYS A 12 8.34 17.28 7.32
C LYS A 12 7.12 16.43 6.99
N SER A 13 6.45 16.84 5.93
CA SER A 13 5.44 16.02 5.25
C SER A 13 6.08 15.42 4.00
N PHE A 14 5.54 14.31 3.51
CA PHE A 14 6.06 13.63 2.33
C PHE A 14 5.00 13.58 1.24
N GLU A 15 5.33 14.13 0.07
CA GLU A 15 4.51 14.04 -1.13
C GLU A 15 4.90 12.80 -1.94
N HIS A 16 3.91 12.17 -2.59
CA HIS A 16 4.10 10.99 -3.45
C HIS A 16 4.87 9.84 -2.78
N TYR A 17 4.74 9.69 -1.46
CA TYR A 17 5.43 8.67 -0.69
C TYR A 17 4.93 7.28 -1.10
N ARG A 18 5.86 6.38 -1.40
CA ARG A 18 5.57 5.02 -1.83
C ARG A 18 5.41 4.09 -0.63
N VAL A 19 4.23 3.52 -0.49
CA VAL A 19 3.88 2.55 0.55
C VAL A 19 3.74 1.18 -0.11
N GLY A 20 4.63 0.24 0.22
CA GLY A 20 4.62 -1.11 -0.34
C GLY A 20 3.45 -1.94 0.20
N THR A 21 2.86 -2.78 -0.65
CA THR A 21 1.72 -3.63 -0.30
C THR A 21 1.79 -4.97 -1.03
N LYS A 22 1.32 -6.04 -0.37
CA LYS A 22 1.17 -7.37 -0.99
C LYS A 22 0.00 -7.41 -1.96
N TRP A 23 -1.01 -6.55 -1.77
CA TRP A 23 -2.30 -6.66 -2.43
C TRP A 23 -2.37 -5.94 -3.78
N PRO A 24 -2.92 -6.59 -4.82
CA PRO A 24 -3.05 -6.02 -6.15
C PRO A 24 -4.34 -5.19 -6.33
N TYR A 25 -4.88 -4.63 -5.25
CA TYR A 25 -6.15 -3.90 -5.22
C TYR A 25 -5.97 -2.45 -4.76
N GLU A 26 -6.93 -1.60 -5.08
CA GLU A 26 -6.96 -0.22 -4.58
C GLU A 26 -7.21 -0.18 -3.07
N HIS A 27 -6.78 0.89 -2.41
CA HIS A 27 -6.85 1.04 -0.96
C HIS A 27 -7.63 2.29 -0.58
N ILE A 28 -8.48 2.23 0.44
CA ILE A 28 -9.21 3.38 0.97
C ILE A 28 -8.74 3.73 2.39
N ILE A 29 -8.82 5.00 2.76
CA ILE A 29 -8.58 5.45 4.14
C ILE A 29 -9.73 4.99 5.03
N VAL A 30 -9.40 4.27 6.11
CA VAL A 30 -10.37 3.88 7.15
C VAL A 30 -10.15 4.61 8.47
N LEU A 31 -8.95 5.18 8.67
CA LEU A 31 -8.63 6.05 9.79
C LEU A 31 -7.61 7.10 9.35
N ASP A 32 -7.85 8.35 9.72
CA ASP A 32 -6.91 9.45 9.54
C ASP A 32 -6.88 10.30 10.82
N SER A 33 -5.73 10.31 11.50
CA SER A 33 -5.57 11.12 12.72
C SER A 33 -5.58 12.63 12.44
N ASP A 34 -5.42 13.06 11.20
CA ASP A 34 -5.43 14.47 10.80
C ASP A 34 -6.86 15.00 10.53
N GLU A 35 -7.90 14.18 10.71
CA GLU A 35 -9.28 14.66 10.58
C GLU A 35 -9.65 15.73 11.62
N GLN A 36 -10.56 16.64 11.25
CA GLN A 36 -11.01 17.72 12.12
C GLN A 36 -11.63 17.21 13.43
N ARG A 37 -12.32 16.05 13.42
CA ARG A 37 -12.90 15.42 14.62
C ARG A 37 -11.86 15.01 15.67
N PHE A 38 -10.60 14.82 15.27
CA PHE A 38 -9.48 14.53 16.16
C PHE A 38 -8.62 15.76 16.45
N GLY A 39 -9.03 16.95 15.99
CA GLY A 39 -8.27 18.19 16.12
C GLY A 39 -7.14 18.36 15.10
N GLY A 40 -7.16 17.57 14.02
CA GLY A 40 -6.22 17.71 12.91
C GLY A 40 -6.60 18.80 11.90
N LEU A 41 -5.85 18.88 10.80
CA LEU A 41 -5.97 19.93 9.78
C LEU A 41 -6.78 19.52 8.53
N GLU A 42 -7.30 18.29 8.51
CA GLU A 42 -8.09 17.71 7.44
C GLU A 42 -7.37 17.70 6.07
N ARG A 43 -6.05 17.52 6.07
CA ARG A 43 -5.23 17.63 4.84
C ARG A 43 -5.48 16.50 3.84
N LEU A 44 -6.00 15.37 4.30
CA LEU A 44 -6.25 14.18 3.50
C LEU A 44 -7.70 14.03 3.03
N ARG A 45 -8.55 15.05 3.21
CA ARG A 45 -9.99 15.02 2.88
C ARG A 45 -10.32 14.37 1.53
N HIS A 46 -9.56 14.69 0.48
CA HIS A 46 -9.79 14.14 -0.85
C HIS A 46 -9.56 12.61 -0.95
N GLY A 47 -8.62 12.07 -0.16
CA GLY A 47 -8.33 10.63 -0.12
C GLY A 47 -9.34 9.80 0.66
N HIS A 48 -10.26 10.43 1.40
CA HIS A 48 -11.38 9.72 2.05
C HIS A 48 -12.45 9.31 1.05
N ASP A 49 -12.69 10.14 0.03
CA ASP A 49 -13.70 9.89 -1.02
C ASP A 49 -13.15 9.13 -2.24
N ASN A 50 -11.82 9.01 -2.36
CA ASN A 50 -11.16 8.47 -3.55
C ASN A 50 -10.15 7.37 -3.17
N PRO A 51 -10.33 6.14 -3.67
CA PRO A 51 -9.36 5.06 -3.47
C PRO A 51 -7.98 5.40 -4.05
N PHE A 52 -6.93 4.94 -3.37
CA PHE A 52 -5.56 5.02 -3.86
C PHE A 52 -5.31 3.93 -4.91
N PRO A 53 -4.86 4.30 -6.12
CA PRO A 53 -4.56 3.35 -7.18
C PRO A 53 -3.32 2.54 -6.84
N ILE A 54 -3.32 1.29 -7.30
CA ILE A 54 -2.23 0.34 -7.10
C ILE A 54 -1.24 0.37 -8.26
N MET A 55 0.06 0.41 -7.93
CA MET A 55 1.14 0.25 -8.90
C MET A 55 1.72 -1.16 -8.76
N ARG A 56 1.64 -1.94 -9.83
CA ARG A 56 2.14 -3.32 -9.91
C ARG A 56 3.64 -3.37 -10.21
N GLU A 57 4.42 -2.76 -9.33
CA GLU A 57 5.87 -2.72 -9.38
C GLU A 57 6.42 -2.95 -7.97
N GLY A 58 7.52 -3.70 -7.88
CA GLY A 58 8.13 -4.04 -6.60
C GLY A 58 8.65 -2.82 -5.83
N TRP A 59 8.31 -2.73 -4.54
CA TRP A 59 8.81 -1.69 -3.65
C TRP A 59 9.02 -2.19 -2.23
N CYS A 60 10.21 -1.95 -1.67
CA CYS A 60 10.57 -2.34 -0.29
C CYS A 60 10.26 -3.82 0.05
N GLY A 61 10.50 -4.75 -0.87
CA GLY A 61 10.27 -6.18 -0.65
C GLY A 61 8.79 -6.61 -0.75
N ARG A 62 7.91 -5.74 -1.27
CA ARG A 62 6.52 -6.05 -1.59
C ARG A 62 6.29 -5.95 -3.10
N PRO A 63 5.39 -6.77 -3.69
CA PRO A 63 5.17 -6.83 -5.13
C PRO A 63 4.50 -5.59 -5.73
N ASN A 64 3.78 -4.82 -4.91
CA ASN A 64 3.05 -3.62 -5.35
C ASN A 64 3.35 -2.44 -4.42
N TYR A 65 2.98 -1.23 -4.84
CA TYR A 65 2.91 -0.05 -3.96
C TYR A 65 1.78 0.90 -4.33
N ILE A 66 1.42 1.74 -3.36
CA ILE A 66 0.57 2.91 -3.56
C ILE A 66 1.40 4.18 -3.34
N GLN A 67 0.96 5.28 -3.94
CA GLN A 67 1.55 6.60 -3.69
C GLN A 67 0.56 7.51 -2.99
N MET A 68 0.98 8.12 -1.88
CA MET A 68 0.13 9.02 -1.12
C MET A 68 0.89 10.20 -0.52
N TYR A 69 0.15 11.24 -0.16
CA TYR A 69 0.65 12.29 0.70
C TYR A 69 0.62 11.84 2.16
N ILE A 70 1.71 12.03 2.90
CA ILE A 70 1.80 11.69 4.32
C ILE A 70 2.17 12.96 5.10
N PRO A 71 1.20 13.60 5.77
CA PRO A 71 1.47 14.81 6.54
C PRO A 71 2.35 14.53 7.77
N SER A 72 3.00 15.56 8.32
CA SER A 72 3.78 15.44 9.55
C SER A 72 2.90 15.13 10.77
N ARG A 73 3.40 14.25 11.65
CA ARG A 73 2.77 13.83 12.92
C ARG A 73 1.38 13.21 12.74
N THR A 74 1.23 12.32 11.76
CA THR A 74 -0.04 11.65 11.47
C THR A 74 0.06 10.13 11.55
N ALA A 75 -1.07 9.50 11.84
CA ALA A 75 -1.31 8.06 11.71
C ALA A 75 -2.48 7.86 10.75
N ILE A 76 -2.25 7.06 9.70
CA ILE A 76 -3.23 6.76 8.66
C ILE A 76 -3.35 5.24 8.55
N VAL A 77 -4.58 4.74 8.43
CA VAL A 77 -4.85 3.32 8.21
C VAL A 77 -5.59 3.17 6.90
N LEU A 78 -5.10 2.27 6.06
CA LEU A 78 -5.67 1.94 4.77
C LEU A 78 -6.22 0.52 4.78
N LYS A 79 -7.36 0.31 4.10
CA LYS A 79 -7.97 -0.99 3.86
C LYS A 79 -7.98 -1.28 2.37
N SER A 80 -7.59 -2.50 1.99
CA SER A 80 -7.70 -2.97 0.61
C SER A 80 -9.17 -3.18 0.22
N LEU A 81 -9.55 -2.73 -0.98
CA LEU A 81 -10.91 -2.85 -1.54
C LEU A 81 -11.23 -4.25 -2.11
N ILE A 82 -10.46 -5.27 -1.75
CA ILE A 82 -10.75 -6.69 -2.09
C ILE A 82 -12.19 -7.11 -1.71
N VAL A 83 -12.72 -6.45 -0.69
CA VAL A 83 -13.99 -6.73 -0.03
C VAL A 83 -15.19 -6.12 -0.77
N GLU A 84 -15.07 -4.88 -1.25
CA GLU A 84 -16.25 -4.16 -1.76
C GLU A 84 -16.70 -4.68 -3.13
N GLN A 85 -15.77 -5.17 -3.96
CA GLN A 85 -16.12 -5.79 -5.24
C GLN A 85 -16.90 -7.10 -5.03
N LYS A 86 -16.48 -7.95 -4.08
CA LYS A 86 -17.16 -9.21 -3.76
C LYS A 86 -18.48 -9.01 -2.97
N ILE A 87 -18.60 -8.03 -2.07
CA ILE A 87 -19.87 -7.72 -1.38
C ILE A 87 -20.91 -7.11 -2.35
N ARG A 88 -20.50 -6.26 -3.30
CA ARG A 88 -21.41 -5.76 -4.34
C ARG A 88 -21.93 -6.88 -5.26
N GLU A 89 -21.14 -7.93 -5.46
CA GLU A 89 -21.48 -9.06 -6.32
C GLU A 89 -22.27 -10.16 -5.60
N GLU A 90 -22.02 -10.41 -4.30
CA GLU A 90 -22.60 -11.56 -3.56
C GLU A 90 -23.52 -11.20 -2.39
N GLY A 91 -23.65 -9.93 -1.99
CA GLY A 91 -24.69 -9.49 -1.07
C GLY A 91 -24.70 -10.15 0.32
N ASN A 92 -23.55 -10.62 0.82
CA ASN A 92 -23.47 -11.20 2.17
C ASN A 92 -22.11 -10.89 2.85
N GLU A 93 -22.17 -10.35 4.07
CA GLU A 93 -21.00 -9.80 4.81
C GLU A 93 -20.19 -10.86 5.59
N GLU A 94 -20.54 -12.14 5.54
CA GLU A 94 -20.03 -13.12 6.52
C GLU A 94 -18.78 -13.92 6.12
N ASN A 95 -18.16 -13.70 4.95
CA ASN A 95 -17.16 -14.66 4.44
C ASN A 95 -15.79 -14.10 4.07
N TYR A 96 -15.09 -13.51 5.03
CA TYR A 96 -13.73 -12.97 4.84
C TYR A 96 -12.62 -14.04 4.93
N GLU A 97 -12.76 -15.03 5.82
CA GLU A 97 -11.71 -16.04 6.08
C GLU A 97 -11.61 -17.12 5.01
N GLU A 98 -12.67 -17.37 4.25
CA GLU A 98 -12.69 -18.38 3.18
C GLU A 98 -12.07 -17.85 1.87
N ILE A 99 -12.05 -16.52 1.70
CA ILE A 99 -11.45 -15.86 0.53
C ILE A 99 -9.91 -15.91 0.59
N GLU A 100 -9.32 -15.71 1.77
CA GLU A 100 -7.86 -15.79 1.94
C GLU A 100 -7.30 -17.20 1.70
N LYS A 101 -8.08 -18.26 1.94
CA LYS A 101 -7.67 -19.64 1.70
C LYS A 101 -7.69 -20.02 0.21
N LYS A 102 -8.73 -19.60 -0.52
CA LYS A 102 -8.85 -19.89 -1.96
C LYS A 102 -7.75 -19.25 -2.82
N GLU A 103 -7.28 -18.05 -2.47
CA GLU A 103 -6.19 -17.38 -3.20
C GLU A 103 -4.78 -17.90 -2.85
N VAL A 104 -4.64 -18.70 -1.78
CA VAL A 104 -3.39 -19.40 -1.44
C VAL A 104 -3.31 -20.72 -2.21
N ASP A 105 -4.41 -21.47 -2.26
CA ASP A 105 -4.47 -22.75 -2.97
C ASP A 105 -4.26 -22.60 -4.50
N GLU A 106 -4.67 -21.48 -5.11
CA GLU A 106 -4.46 -21.23 -6.55
C GLU A 106 -3.02 -20.81 -6.93
N LYS A 107 -2.16 -20.45 -5.97
CA LYS A 107 -0.78 -19.96 -6.25
C LYS A 107 0.29 -21.02 -6.12
N ASP A 108 0.00 -22.14 -5.45
CA ASP A 108 0.96 -23.24 -5.31
C ASP A 108 1.08 -24.09 -6.60
N ASP A 109 0.21 -23.85 -7.60
CA ASP A 109 0.18 -24.61 -8.86
C ASP A 109 0.98 -23.98 -10.02
N GLU A 110 1.54 -22.76 -9.90
CA GLU A 110 2.15 -22.03 -11.04
C GLU A 110 3.67 -21.82 -11.00
N ASP A 111 4.41 -22.23 -9.95
CA ASP A 111 5.87 -22.01 -9.86
C ASP A 111 6.69 -23.31 -10.03
N GLU A 112 6.70 -23.88 -11.24
CA GLU A 112 7.82 -24.72 -11.71
C GLU A 112 8.33 -24.15 -13.07
N ASP A 113 9.67 -23.99 -13.13
CA ASP A 113 10.52 -23.79 -14.31
C ASP A 113 10.86 -22.33 -14.75
N GLU A 114 12.06 -21.84 -14.39
CA GLU A 114 13.28 -21.85 -15.24
C GLU A 114 14.33 -20.84 -14.70
N GLU A 115 15.55 -21.33 -14.41
CA GLU A 115 16.78 -20.53 -14.28
C GLU A 115 17.54 -20.48 -15.62
N GLU A 116 18.20 -19.35 -15.94
CA GLU A 116 19.62 -19.22 -16.38
C GLU A 116 19.97 -17.82 -16.97
N ASP A 117 20.98 -17.19 -16.34
CA ASP A 117 22.22 -16.54 -16.82
C ASP A 117 22.34 -15.27 -17.73
N GLU A 118 23.12 -14.32 -17.16
CA GLU A 118 24.24 -13.48 -17.64
C GLU A 118 24.14 -12.30 -18.67
N ASP A 119 24.58 -11.13 -18.16
CA ASP A 119 25.56 -10.13 -18.65
C ASP A 119 25.31 -8.99 -19.69
N GLU A 120 25.76 -7.79 -19.24
CA GLU A 120 26.40 -6.64 -19.94
C GLU A 120 25.68 -5.94 -21.14
N GLU A 121 25.70 -4.62 -21.40
CA GLU A 121 26.21 -3.39 -20.79
C GLU A 121 25.62 -2.20 -21.63
N LYS A 122 25.56 -1.00 -21.04
CA LYS A 122 25.67 0.35 -21.64
C LYS A 122 24.40 1.20 -21.90
N LYS A 123 24.33 2.20 -21.00
CA LYS A 123 24.32 3.66 -21.24
C LYS A 123 22.99 4.42 -21.40
N SER A 124 22.85 5.32 -20.42
CA SER A 124 22.49 6.74 -20.54
C SER A 124 21.01 7.13 -20.55
N LEU A 125 20.54 7.52 -19.36
CA LEU A 125 19.85 8.78 -19.05
C LEU A 125 19.69 8.78 -17.52
N GLN A 126 20.37 9.69 -16.82
CA GLN A 126 20.32 9.78 -15.35
C GLN A 126 18.93 10.23 -14.89
N LYS A 127 17.97 9.30 -14.80
CA LYS A 127 16.82 9.44 -13.92
C LYS A 127 17.33 9.13 -12.52
N LYS A 128 17.48 10.16 -11.67
CA LYS A 128 17.81 9.97 -10.25
C LYS A 128 16.83 8.94 -9.69
N LYS A 129 17.34 7.76 -9.30
CA LYS A 129 16.54 6.75 -8.59
C LYS A 129 15.90 7.46 -7.39
N PRO A 130 14.58 7.33 -7.15
CA PRO A 130 13.96 7.93 -5.98
C PRO A 130 14.69 7.40 -4.75
N THR A 131 15.44 8.27 -4.10
CA THR A 131 16.14 7.93 -2.87
C THR A 131 15.09 7.59 -1.83
N LYS A 132 15.20 6.40 -1.23
CA LYS A 132 14.37 6.01 -0.09
C LYS A 132 14.40 7.17 0.92
N PRO A 133 13.27 7.80 1.26
CA PRO A 133 13.25 8.70 2.41
C PRO A 133 13.77 7.90 3.62
N SER A 134 14.59 8.54 4.46
CA SER A 134 15.16 7.89 5.65
C SER A 134 14.07 7.10 6.36
N THR A 135 14.30 5.80 6.51
CA THR A 135 13.39 4.83 7.13
C THR A 135 13.11 5.17 8.60
N GLU A 136 13.78 6.18 9.15
CA GLU A 136 13.68 6.61 10.54
C GLU A 136 12.35 7.31 10.90
N THR A 137 11.46 7.58 9.94
CA THR A 137 10.29 8.41 10.26
C THR A 137 8.95 7.89 9.80
N VAL A 138 8.91 7.09 8.74
CA VAL A 138 7.68 6.47 8.27
C VAL A 138 7.68 4.98 8.57
N VAL A 139 6.84 4.58 9.52
CA VAL A 139 6.72 3.19 9.93
C VAL A 139 5.51 2.57 9.24
N LEU A 140 5.74 1.44 8.57
CA LEU A 140 4.72 0.71 7.82
C LEU A 140 4.50 -0.66 8.43
N PHE A 141 3.26 -0.98 8.78
CA PHE A 141 2.86 -2.31 9.21
C PHE A 141 1.77 -2.84 8.28
N SER A 142 1.91 -4.11 7.94
CA SER A 142 0.93 -4.89 7.19
C SER A 142 0.42 -5.96 8.15
N SER A 143 -0.89 -6.05 8.36
CA SER A 143 -1.47 -7.16 9.12
C SER A 143 -1.51 -8.38 8.19
N ASP A 144 -0.38 -9.08 8.09
CA ASP A 144 -0.28 -10.38 7.43
C ASP A 144 -0.54 -11.43 8.52
N ASN A 145 -1.76 -11.95 8.60
CA ASN A 145 -2.09 -13.10 9.46
C ASN A 145 -1.98 -14.39 8.65
#